data_AF-A0A8H7XPU7-F1
#
_entry.id   AF-A0A8H7XPU7-F1
#
_cell.length_a   1.000
_cell.length_b   1.000
_cell.length_c   1.000
_cell.angle_alpha   90.00
_cell.angle_beta   90.00
_cell.angle_gamma   90.00
#
_symmetry.space_group_name_H-M   'P 1'
#
loop_
_entity.id
_entity.type
_entity.pdbx_description
1 polymer ?
#
loop_
_entity_poly.entity_id
_entity_poly.type
_entity_poly.pdbx_seq_one_letter_code
_entity_poly.pdbx_strand_id
1 'polypeptide(L)'
;MSHKPEGEISCPCGEVDVQTREHILQACPRYTEARRELLQASRCIFLPEILGTTQGIKTLASFLAASGAYTQSGTQPLPPKPPSFDDEPVPDSEDDESDLGL
;
A
#
# COMPACT_ATOMS: atom_id res chain seq x y z
N MET A 1 5.46 -13.21 -23.53
CA MET A 1 5.99 -12.20 -22.60
C MET A 1 4.88 -11.20 -22.32
N SER A 2 4.20 -11.29 -21.18
CA SER A 2 3.15 -10.34 -20.81
C SER A 2 3.77 -9.25 -19.96
N HIS A 3 3.93 -8.06 -20.53
CA HIS A 3 4.26 -6.86 -19.78
C HIS A 3 3.09 -6.55 -18.83
N LYS A 4 3.33 -6.63 -17.52
CA LYS A 4 2.44 -6.01 -16.53
C LYS A 4 2.63 -4.50 -16.70
N PRO A 5 1.58 -3.71 -17.01
CA PRO A 5 1.79 -2.28 -17.18
C PRO A 5 2.26 -1.70 -15.85
N GLU A 6 3.42 -1.07 -15.87
CA GLU A 6 3.92 -0.26 -14.78
C GLU A 6 2.95 0.91 -14.58
N GLY A 7 2.46 1.08 -13.35
CA GLY A 7 1.88 2.35 -12.91
C GLY A 7 0.57 2.74 -13.59
N GLU A 8 -0.45 1.88 -13.52
CA GLU A 8 -1.81 2.36 -13.78
C GLU A 8 -2.19 3.32 -12.64
N ILE A 9 -2.14 4.63 -12.91
CA ILE A 9 -2.55 5.68 -11.96
C ILE A 9 -4.07 5.73 -11.77
N SER A 10 -4.83 4.91 -12.50
CA SER A 10 -6.27 4.83 -12.39
C SER A 10 -6.66 4.22 -11.04
N CYS A 11 -7.80 4.66 -10.50
CA CYS A 11 -8.30 4.02 -9.30
C CYS A 11 -9.04 2.73 -9.68
N PRO A 12 -8.73 1.57 -9.07
CA PRO A 12 -9.43 0.32 -9.33
C PRO A 12 -10.89 0.30 -8.86
N CYS A 13 -11.44 1.45 -8.40
CA CYS A 13 -12.87 1.62 -8.20
C CYS A 13 -13.64 1.91 -9.51
N GLY A 14 -12.95 2.35 -10.58
CA GLY A 14 -13.55 2.67 -11.88
C GLY A 14 -14.22 4.05 -11.99
N GLU A 15 -14.29 4.84 -10.91
CA GLU A 15 -14.98 6.15 -10.90
C GLU A 15 -14.12 7.30 -11.43
N VAL A 16 -12.79 7.14 -11.45
CA VAL A 16 -11.84 8.19 -11.88
C VAL A 16 -10.69 7.59 -12.67
N ASP A 17 -10.28 8.29 -13.74
CA ASP A 17 -9.14 7.90 -14.57
C ASP A 17 -7.79 8.07 -13.86
N VAL A 18 -7.74 8.97 -12.87
CA VAL A 18 -6.55 9.24 -12.06
C VAL A 18 -6.91 9.22 -10.59
N GLN A 19 -6.21 8.38 -9.83
CA GLN A 19 -6.30 8.30 -8.39
C GLN A 19 -5.68 9.55 -7.76
N THR A 20 -6.54 10.42 -7.23
CA THR A 20 -6.11 11.58 -6.45
C THR A 20 -6.26 11.33 -4.95
N ARG A 21 -5.52 12.09 -4.15
CA ARG A 21 -5.67 12.07 -2.69
C ARG A 21 -7.10 12.43 -2.26
N GLU A 22 -7.70 13.40 -2.93
CA GLU A 22 -9.08 13.82 -2.67
C GLU A 22 -10.08 12.71 -2.97
N HIS A 23 -9.94 12.05 -4.13
CA HIS A 23 -10.76 10.88 -4.45
C HIS A 23 -10.65 9.81 -3.34
N ILE A 24 -9.43 9.43 -2.95
CA ILE A 24 -9.21 8.38 -1.96
C ILE A 24 -9.79 8.73 -0.60
N LEU A 25 -9.54 9.95 -0.11
CA LEU A 25 -9.95 10.37 1.22
C LEU A 25 -11.43 10.77 1.32
N GLN A 26 -12.04 11.27 0.25
CA GLN A 26 -13.42 11.79 0.30
C GLN A 26 -14.48 10.95 -0.41
N ALA A 27 -14.14 10.31 -1.54
CA ALA A 27 -15.16 9.77 -2.46
C ALA A 27 -15.04 8.27 -2.80
N CYS A 28 -13.83 7.71 -2.78
CA CYS A 28 -13.55 6.38 -3.34
C CYS A 28 -14.39 5.27 -2.68
N PRO A 29 -15.30 4.60 -3.39
CA PRO A 29 -16.28 3.69 -2.78
C PRO A 29 -15.62 2.50 -2.06
N ARG A 30 -14.42 2.09 -2.50
CA ARG A 30 -13.60 1.03 -1.88
C ARG A 30 -13.29 1.27 -0.40
N TYR A 31 -13.27 2.54 0.03
CA TYR A 31 -12.82 2.90 1.38
C TYR A 31 -13.95 3.53 2.22
N THR A 32 -15.21 3.34 1.84
CA THR A 32 -16.38 3.91 2.54
C THR A 32 -16.40 3.58 4.03
N GLU A 33 -16.14 2.32 4.39
CA GLU A 33 -16.14 1.88 5.78
C GLU A 33 -14.99 2.50 6.58
N ALA A 34 -13.78 2.48 6.03
CA ALA A 34 -12.60 3.08 6.66
C ALA A 34 -12.71 4.60 6.79
N ARG A 35 -13.47 5.26 5.90
CA ARG A 35 -13.68 6.72 5.91
C ARG A 35 -14.37 7.21 7.18
N ARG A 36 -15.06 6.33 7.94
CA ARG A 36 -15.60 6.66 9.26
C ARG A 36 -14.55 7.18 10.22
N GLU A 37 -13.31 6.70 10.12
CA GLU A 37 -12.18 7.23 10.90
C GLU A 37 -12.01 8.72 10.61
N LEU A 38 -11.87 9.10 9.34
CA LEU A 38 -11.67 10.51 8.93
C LEU A 38 -12.80 11.43 9.39
N LEU A 39 -14.04 10.93 9.39
CA LEU A 39 -15.22 11.68 9.85
C LEU A 39 -15.19 12.03 11.35
N GLN A 40 -14.42 11.29 12.16
CA GLN A 40 -14.22 11.63 13.57
C GLN A 40 -13.37 12.89 13.74
N ALA A 41 -12.39 13.11 12.85
CA ALA A 41 -11.52 14.29 12.88
C ALA A 41 -12.10 15.48 12.10
N SER A 42 -12.79 15.25 10.99
CA SER A 42 -13.40 16.30 10.18
C SER A 42 -14.71 15.81 9.58
N ARG A 43 -15.84 16.38 10.02
CA ARG A 43 -17.20 15.96 9.60
C ARG A 43 -17.42 16.00 8.09
N CYS A 44 -16.70 16.88 7.39
CA CYS A 44 -16.76 17.03 5.93
C CYS A 44 -15.46 16.59 5.24
N ILE A 45 -14.54 15.94 5.96
CA ILE A 45 -13.22 15.49 5.47
C ILE A 45 -12.48 16.64 4.76
N PHE A 46 -12.32 17.75 5.46
CA PHE A 46 -11.60 18.90 4.95
C PHE A 46 -10.09 18.61 4.96
N LEU A 47 -9.49 18.46 3.77
CA LEU A 47 -8.08 18.04 3.64
C LEU A 47 -7.10 18.91 4.45
N PRO A 48 -7.20 20.25 4.50
CA PRO A 48 -6.33 21.05 5.33
C PRO A 48 -6.42 20.74 6.83
N GLU A 49 -7.59 20.34 7.33
CA GLU A 49 -7.76 19.92 8.73
C GLU A 49 -7.17 18.52 8.97
N ILE A 50 -7.43 17.58 8.07
CA ILE A 50 -6.90 16.21 8.13
C ILE A 50 -5.36 16.21 8.05
N LEU A 51 -4.77 17.09 7.23
CA LEU A 51 -3.34 17.11 6.98
C LEU A 51 -2.58 18.15 7.81
N GLY A 52 -3.26 19.16 8.33
CA GLY A 52 -2.67 20.29 9.04
C GLY A 52 -2.76 20.20 10.56
N THR A 53 -3.47 19.22 11.11
CA THR A 53 -3.63 19.06 12.57
C THR A 53 -3.09 17.72 13.06
N THR A 54 -2.58 17.69 14.30
CA THR A 54 -2.12 16.45 14.93
C THR A 54 -3.23 15.40 15.02
N GLN A 55 -4.45 15.82 15.32
CA GLN A 55 -5.60 14.92 15.39
C GLN A 55 -5.93 14.37 14.00
N GLY A 56 -5.98 15.23 12.98
CA GLY A 56 -6.18 14.84 11.58
C GLY A 56 -5.15 13.82 11.11
N ILE A 57 -3.87 14.04 11.40
CA ILE A 57 -2.77 13.13 11.01
C ILE A 57 -2.92 11.76 11.69
N LYS A 58 -3.25 11.73 12.99
CA LYS A 58 -3.49 10.47 13.72
C LYS A 58 -4.65 9.68 13.11
N THR A 59 -5.75 10.37 12.84
CA THR A 59 -6.93 9.76 12.22
C THR A 59 -6.66 9.31 10.77
N LEU A 60 -5.86 10.06 10.01
CA LEU A 60 -5.40 9.64 8.69
C LEU A 60 -4.54 8.36 8.78
N ALA A 61 -3.66 8.25 9.77
CA ALA A 61 -2.88 7.03 9.98
C ALA A 61 -3.79 5.83 10.27
N SER A 62 -4.82 5.99 11.12
CA SER A 62 -5.83 4.95 11.37
C SER A 62 -6.58 4.56 10.09
N PHE A 63 -7.00 5.55 9.29
CA PHE A 63 -7.62 5.30 7.98
C PHE A 63 -6.71 4.48 7.07
N LEU A 64 -5.43 4.85 6.94
CA LEU A 64 -4.48 4.14 6.07
C LEU A 64 -4.26 2.70 6.53
N ALA A 65 -4.11 2.48 7.84
CA ALA A 65 -3.96 1.14 8.40
C ALA A 65 -5.21 0.27 8.15
N ALA A 66 -6.41 0.84 8.33
CA ALA A 66 -7.68 0.12 8.16
C ALA A 66 -8.07 -0.10 6.69
N SER A 67 -7.71 0.81 5.79
CA SER A 67 -8.09 0.76 4.38
C SER A 67 -7.06 0.02 3.51
N GLY A 68 -5.77 0.12 3.84
CA GLY A 68 -4.72 -0.23 2.91
C GLY A 68 -4.64 0.68 1.69
N ALA A 69 -5.23 1.87 1.74
CA ALA A 69 -5.06 2.84 0.67
C ALA A 69 -3.56 3.14 0.46
N TYR A 70 -3.17 3.30 -0.81
CA TYR A 70 -1.78 3.48 -1.26
C TYR A 70 -0.85 2.26 -1.09
N THR A 71 -1.34 1.10 -0.67
CA THR A 71 -0.60 -0.16 -0.84
C THR A 71 -0.77 -0.68 -2.27
N GLN A 72 0.16 -1.53 -2.72
CA GLN A 72 0.06 -2.15 -4.05
C GLN A 72 -1.23 -2.98 -4.21
N SER A 73 -1.71 -3.61 -3.14
CA SER A 73 -2.94 -4.42 -3.17
C SER A 73 -4.21 -3.60 -2.94
N GLY A 74 -4.10 -2.39 -2.36
CA GLY A 74 -5.25 -1.61 -1.92
C GLY A 74 -6.07 -2.33 -0.84
N THR A 75 -5.39 -3.15 -0.02
CA THR A 75 -5.94 -3.91 1.11
C THR A 75 -5.05 -3.71 2.34
N GLN A 76 -5.59 -3.99 3.53
CA GLN A 76 -4.85 -3.88 4.79
C GLN A 76 -3.47 -4.56 4.69
N PRO A 77 -2.39 -3.88 5.08
CA PRO A 77 -1.07 -4.49 5.14
C PRO A 77 -1.10 -5.69 6.08
N LEU A 78 -0.60 -6.84 5.62
CA LEU A 78 -0.34 -7.94 6.54
C LEU A 78 0.82 -7.56 7.47
N PRO A 79 0.79 -7.98 8.74
CA PRO A 79 1.97 -7.89 9.58
C PRO A 79 3.13 -8.64 8.90
N PRO A 80 4.37 -8.12 8.98
CA PRO A 80 5.51 -8.79 8.41
C PRO A 80 5.64 -10.19 9.00
N LYS A 81 5.67 -11.20 8.13
CA LYS A 81 5.98 -12.56 8.56
C LYS A 81 7.45 -12.58 8.98
N PRO A 82 7.80 -13.12 10.16
CA PRO A 82 9.20 -13.32 10.52
C PRO A 82 9.89 -14.21 9.47
N PRO A 83 11.17 -13.98 9.14
CA PRO A 83 11.88 -14.80 8.16
C PRO A 83 11.90 -16.26 8.61
N SER A 84 11.61 -17.18 7.69
CA SER A 84 11.84 -18.63 7.89
C SER A 84 13.23 -18.99 7.37
N PHE A 85 13.81 -20.07 7.92
CA PHE A 85 15.01 -20.69 7.33
C PHE A 85 14.76 -21.13 5.88
N ASP A 86 13.52 -21.50 5.54
CA ASP A 86 13.14 -21.89 4.17
C ASP A 86 13.15 -20.72 3.17
N ASP A 87 13.17 -19.47 3.65
CA ASP A 87 13.23 -18.26 2.81
C ASP A 87 14.67 -17.87 2.46
N GLU A 88 15.68 -18.55 3.01
CA GLU A 88 17.10 -18.27 2.73
C GLU A 88 17.41 -18.62 1.26
N PRO A 89 17.95 -17.67 0.46
CA PRO A 89 18.32 -17.97 -0.92
C PRO A 89 19.39 -19.05 -0.93
N VAL A 90 19.18 -20.08 -1.77
CA VAL A 90 20.20 -21.11 -1.97
C VAL A 90 21.45 -20.40 -2.48
N PRO A 91 22.60 -20.51 -1.79
CA PRO A 91 23.83 -19.90 -2.28
C PRO A 91 24.09 -20.43 -3.69
N ASP A 92 24.37 -19.53 -4.62
CA ASP A 92 24.83 -19.90 -5.96
C ASP A 92 26.13 -20.68 -5.77
N SER A 93 26.06 -22.01 -5.91
CA SER A 93 27.23 -22.85 -6.02
C SER A 93 27.83 -22.59 -7.40
N GLU A 94 28.71 -21.59 -7.48
CA GLU A 94 29.69 -21.55 -8.56
C GLU A 94 30.56 -22.79 -8.38
N ASP A 95 30.21 -23.85 -9.10
CA ASP A 95 30.82 -25.18 -9.02
C ASP A 95 32.35 -25.13 -9.07
N ASP A 96 32.96 -25.83 -8.11
CA ASP A 96 34.21 -26.55 -8.26
C ASP A 96 34.24 -27.32 -9.61
N GLU A 97 35.08 -26.89 -10.55
CA GLU A 97 35.62 -27.77 -11.59
C GLU A 97 37.13 -27.52 -11.72
N SER A 98 37.89 -28.40 -11.06
CA SER A 98 38.98 -29.15 -11.66
C SER A 98 40.15 -28.37 -12.27
N ASP A 99 41.22 -28.17 -11.48
CA ASP A 99 42.58 -28.43 -11.99
C ASP A 99 43.40 -29.24 -10.97
N LEU A 100 43.04 -30.52 -10.85
CA LEU A 100 44.03 -31.56 -10.59
C LEU A 100 44.58 -31.99 -11.95
N GLY A 101 45.65 -31.33 -12.41
CA GLY A 101 46.27 -31.56 -13.70
C GLY A 101 47.81 -31.45 -13.68
N LEU A 102 48.46 -32.52 -13.19
CA LEU A 102 49.89 -32.88 -13.29
C LEU A 102 50.94 -32.09 -12.47
#